data_AF-A0A6A5X070-F1
#
_entry.id   AF-A0A6A5X070-F1
#
_cell.length_a   1.000
_cell.length_b   1.000
_cell.length_c   1.000
_cell.angle_alpha   90.00
_cell.angle_beta   90.00
_cell.angle_gamma   90.00
#
_symmetry.space_group_name_H-M   'P 1'
#
loop_
_entity.id
_entity.type
_entity.pdbx_description
1 polymer ?
#
loop_
_entity_poly.entity_id
_entity_poly.type
_entity_poly.pdbx_seq_one_letter_code
_entity_poly.pdbx_strand_id
1 'polypeptide(L)'
;MATPNPNQRYSFVGQVLAQGQINRASQNNPQSPSNQGQRYALPPSGYVQAHYAPTVPMIAELPAPLPIAPPTTTSAKQLDEDEKLAQQLHQMELAEARRASIMLQSPVIGSAPTFPQCPPGQHTPPQQPGRPYSQSLSTNPGQRLMHQMWGRPLSHRPSQSLSSEVVPTPMSVSPTALLPPAPNDPVLLAQYLEYHRQVPYPPQWVLPPVIVTFYHTFYWLPKGDWLSPIHSDTWHTVRFQHQKANTSKPPFKLTYKTKGGVLRDLRYEWAMTSPAAGKKAGEKPTWTYSLRRDRDSHQKVIETLISPKGKEVLCTYLHAANYDSLQFIGPDGKSYKWVSQIPLNSMHGARFDTIRHALFVSTERFGNQDPLYGQIVADHTYWDGYINTGEVHPVTVKCDGCDAQPIVGLRWRCKTCRNHDVCESCRVSILSVKPTCRFTLVSIPDEALYIRYPNIDTSMVIATLTILKDWQKHMIGKQKMRDPGGFATTLNSARKSDLGRVSHWKVSDYTKGSGDEVYGTLIKAVENANQAAEAAVMIGDVVGAMGG
;
A
#
# COMPACT_ATOMS: atom_id res chain seq x y z
N MET A 1 -11.62 -61.27 -5.02
CA MET A 1 -10.92 -61.62 -6.27
C MET A 1 -9.87 -60.56 -6.51
N ALA A 2 -8.60 -60.97 -6.57
CA ALA A 2 -7.42 -60.13 -6.42
C ALA A 2 -6.96 -59.48 -7.73
N THR A 3 -6.21 -58.38 -7.58
CA THR A 3 -5.54 -57.54 -8.58
C THR A 3 -4.53 -58.27 -9.47
N PRO A 4 -4.06 -57.60 -10.54
CA PRO A 4 -2.62 -57.65 -10.79
C PRO A 4 -1.95 -56.30 -11.14
N ASN A 5 -0.65 -56.34 -10.81
CA ASN A 5 0.46 -55.41 -10.93
C ASN A 5 0.96 -55.24 -12.38
N PRO A 6 1.68 -54.16 -12.72
CA PRO A 6 2.88 -54.37 -13.53
C PRO A 6 4.07 -53.48 -13.12
N ASN A 7 5.10 -54.14 -12.57
CA ASN A 7 6.50 -53.75 -12.64
C ASN A 7 7.22 -54.88 -13.39
N GLN A 8 7.74 -54.63 -14.59
CA GLN A 8 8.74 -55.50 -15.22
C GLN A 8 9.86 -54.65 -15.84
N ARG A 9 11.06 -54.87 -15.29
CA ARG A 9 12.36 -54.54 -15.85
C ARG A 9 12.75 -55.58 -16.90
N TYR A 10 13.50 -55.18 -17.93
CA TYR A 10 14.51 -56.04 -18.56
C TYR A 10 15.74 -55.23 -18.97
N SER A 11 16.89 -55.91 -18.87
CA SER A 11 18.26 -55.41 -18.96
C SER A 11 18.91 -55.71 -20.31
N PHE A 12 19.80 -54.80 -20.73
CA PHE A 12 21.17 -54.91 -21.30
C PHE A 12 21.65 -56.13 -22.14
N VAL A 13 22.73 -55.83 -22.92
CA VAL A 13 23.65 -56.64 -23.76
C VAL A 13 23.28 -56.65 -25.26
N GLY A 14 24.14 -56.36 -26.24
CA GLY A 14 25.58 -56.09 -26.30
C GLY A 14 26.05 -55.94 -27.78
N GLN A 15 27.26 -55.40 -27.94
CA GLN A 15 28.03 -55.07 -29.16
C GLN A 15 28.10 -56.15 -30.26
N VAL A 16 28.27 -55.74 -31.53
CA VAL A 16 29.36 -56.19 -32.44
C VAL A 16 29.73 -55.10 -33.46
N LEU A 17 31.03 -55.03 -33.74
CA LEU A 17 31.85 -54.20 -34.63
C LEU A 17 31.52 -54.26 -36.15
N ALA A 18 31.88 -53.20 -36.88
CA ALA A 18 32.54 -53.32 -38.17
C ALA A 18 33.41 -52.08 -38.47
N GLN A 19 34.70 -52.30 -38.65
CA GLN A 19 35.72 -51.35 -39.10
C GLN A 19 35.67 -51.18 -40.63
N GLY A 20 36.11 -50.01 -41.11
CA GLY A 20 36.49 -49.79 -42.51
C GLY A 20 37.28 -48.49 -42.65
N GLN A 21 38.61 -48.60 -42.68
CA GLN A 21 39.56 -47.52 -42.98
C GLN A 21 39.49 -47.10 -44.46
N ILE A 22 39.94 -45.88 -44.81
CA ILE A 22 41.07 -45.60 -45.74
C ILE A 22 41.35 -44.08 -45.78
N ASN A 23 42.62 -43.78 -46.06
CA ASN A 23 43.41 -42.57 -45.92
C ASN A 23 43.25 -41.46 -46.99
N ARG A 24 43.67 -40.25 -46.57
CA ARG A 24 44.54 -39.24 -47.25
C ARG A 24 44.06 -38.47 -48.51
N ALA A 25 44.04 -37.14 -48.33
CA ALA A 25 44.98 -36.14 -48.88
C ALA A 25 44.43 -34.99 -49.76
N SER A 26 44.93 -33.79 -49.40
CA SER A 26 45.30 -32.61 -50.19
C SER A 26 44.26 -31.65 -50.79
N GLN A 27 44.45 -30.39 -50.38
CA GLN A 27 44.49 -29.14 -51.16
C GLN A 27 43.37 -28.87 -52.19
N ASN A 28 42.56 -27.84 -51.96
CA ASN A 28 42.70 -26.56 -52.67
C ASN A 28 41.66 -25.52 -52.21
N ASN A 29 42.15 -24.28 -52.12
CA ASN A 29 41.39 -23.04 -52.03
C ASN A 29 40.51 -22.88 -53.30
N PRO A 30 39.34 -22.21 -53.26
CA PRO A 30 39.40 -20.80 -53.65
C PRO A 30 38.38 -19.86 -52.97
N GLN A 31 38.86 -18.62 -52.80
CA GLN A 31 38.21 -17.35 -53.14
C GLN A 31 36.84 -16.99 -52.53
N SER A 32 36.90 -15.97 -51.68
CA SER A 32 35.81 -15.11 -51.25
C SER A 32 35.20 -14.30 -52.41
N PRO A 33 33.88 -14.01 -52.38
CA PRO A 33 33.33 -12.82 -52.97
C PRO A 33 33.09 -11.74 -51.91
N SER A 34 33.62 -10.57 -52.21
CA SER A 34 33.38 -9.26 -51.59
C SER A 34 31.89 -8.96 -51.42
N ASN A 35 31.48 -8.68 -50.19
CA ASN A 35 30.14 -8.20 -49.86
C ASN A 35 30.12 -6.68 -50.06
N GLN A 36 29.59 -6.23 -51.21
CA GLN A 36 29.31 -4.82 -51.48
C GLN A 36 28.14 -4.35 -50.60
N GLY A 37 28.39 -3.29 -49.84
CA GLY A 37 27.36 -2.62 -49.07
C GLY A 37 26.32 -1.94 -49.96
N GLN A 38 25.10 -2.46 -49.95
CA GLN A 38 23.92 -1.71 -50.38
C GLN A 38 23.34 -0.97 -49.19
N ARG A 39 23.63 0.33 -49.14
CA ARG A 39 22.91 1.31 -48.33
C ARG A 39 21.49 1.43 -48.89
N TYR A 40 20.50 0.95 -48.16
CA TYR A 40 19.12 1.35 -48.39
C TYR A 40 18.93 2.78 -47.86
N ALA A 41 18.78 3.72 -48.78
CA ALA A 41 18.35 5.08 -48.48
C ALA A 41 16.87 5.03 -48.07
N LEU A 42 16.60 5.42 -46.83
CA LEU A 42 15.25 5.73 -46.36
C LEU A 42 14.73 6.97 -47.10
N PRO A 43 13.47 6.98 -47.58
CA PRO A 43 12.88 8.18 -48.14
C PRO A 43 12.69 9.24 -47.04
N PRO A 44 12.83 10.54 -47.37
CA PRO A 44 12.64 11.60 -46.39
C PRO A 44 11.16 11.66 -46.01
N SER A 45 10.86 11.38 -44.74
CA SER A 45 9.59 11.68 -44.12
C SER A 45 9.40 13.20 -44.10
N GLY A 46 8.63 13.70 -45.07
CA GLY A 46 8.15 15.08 -45.09
C GLY A 46 7.32 15.35 -43.84
N TYR A 47 7.87 16.17 -42.94
CA TYR A 47 7.10 16.81 -41.88
C TYR A 47 6.09 17.75 -42.54
N VAL A 48 4.81 17.39 -42.50
CA VAL A 48 3.72 18.32 -42.80
C VAL A 48 3.64 19.29 -41.63
N GLN A 49 4.17 20.49 -41.86
CA GLN A 49 4.04 21.64 -40.97
C GLN A 49 2.57 22.08 -40.96
N ALA A 50 1.92 22.05 -39.80
CA ALA A 50 0.57 22.58 -39.68
C ALA A 50 0.61 24.09 -39.94
N HIS A 51 -0.04 24.52 -41.03
CA HIS A 51 -0.27 25.93 -41.32
C HIS A 51 -1.14 26.53 -40.21
N TYR A 52 -0.54 27.43 -39.42
CA TYR A 52 -1.28 28.30 -38.52
C TYR A 52 -2.08 29.30 -39.36
N ALA A 53 -3.41 29.18 -39.34
CA ALA A 53 -4.30 30.24 -39.78
C ALA A 53 -4.28 31.40 -38.77
N PRO A 54 -4.44 32.65 -39.21
CA PRO A 54 -4.45 33.81 -38.33
C PRO A 54 -5.68 33.79 -37.43
N THR A 55 -5.42 33.85 -36.12
CA THR A 55 -6.40 33.98 -35.05
C THR A 55 -7.20 35.28 -35.18
N VAL A 56 -8.51 35.13 -35.38
CA VAL A 56 -9.50 36.17 -35.10
C VAL A 56 -9.68 36.25 -33.58
N PRO A 57 -9.67 37.43 -32.95
CA PRO A 57 -9.91 37.54 -31.51
C PRO A 57 -11.38 37.23 -31.19
N MET A 58 -11.65 36.04 -30.65
CA MET A 58 -12.88 35.79 -29.91
C MET A 58 -12.77 36.47 -28.55
N ILE A 59 -13.57 37.51 -28.34
CA ILE A 59 -13.86 38.09 -27.04
C ILE A 59 -14.75 37.07 -26.32
N ALA A 60 -14.20 36.38 -25.32
CA ALA A 60 -14.98 35.54 -24.42
C ALA A 60 -15.76 36.44 -23.46
N GLU A 61 -17.08 36.44 -23.57
CA GLU A 61 -17.96 37.02 -22.55
C GLU A 61 -17.74 36.30 -21.22
N LEU A 62 -17.47 37.09 -20.18
CA LEU A 62 -17.33 36.64 -18.80
C LEU A 62 -18.65 36.00 -18.33
N PRO A 63 -18.62 34.84 -17.65
CA PRO A 63 -19.82 34.30 -17.01
C PRO A 63 -20.33 35.30 -15.96
N ALA A 64 -21.66 35.49 -15.95
CA ALA A 64 -22.32 36.36 -14.99
C ALA A 64 -21.93 35.99 -13.55
N PRO A 65 -21.73 37.00 -12.67
CA PRO A 65 -21.40 36.75 -11.27
C PRO A 65 -22.47 35.88 -10.61
N LEU A 66 -22.03 34.88 -9.85
CA LEU A 66 -22.91 34.04 -9.06
C LEU A 66 -23.79 34.92 -8.15
N PRO A 67 -25.09 34.57 -7.98
CA PRO A 67 -25.96 35.32 -7.10
C PRO A 67 -25.39 35.33 -5.67
N ILE A 68 -25.43 36.50 -5.04
CA ILE A 68 -25.01 36.70 -3.66
C ILE A 68 -25.79 35.70 -2.79
N ALA A 69 -25.08 34.87 -2.04
CA ALA A 69 -25.69 33.93 -1.12
C ALA A 69 -26.64 34.69 -0.18
N PRO A 70 -27.87 34.20 0.05
CA PRO A 70 -28.81 34.89 0.91
C PRO A 70 -28.17 35.06 2.30
N PRO A 71 -28.29 36.25 2.93
CA PRO A 71 -27.77 36.45 4.27
C PRO A 71 -28.41 35.39 5.18
N THR A 72 -27.59 34.57 5.82
CA THR A 72 -28.04 33.64 6.85
C THR A 72 -28.57 34.48 8.01
N THR A 73 -29.89 34.60 8.10
CA THR A 73 -30.61 35.41 9.10
C THR A 73 -30.70 34.69 10.44
N THR A 74 -29.58 34.17 10.96
CA THR A 74 -29.54 33.71 12.35
C THR A 74 -29.46 34.95 13.22
N SER A 75 -30.53 35.27 13.96
CA SER A 75 -30.54 36.44 14.82
C SER A 75 -29.44 36.33 15.89
N ALA A 76 -28.86 37.45 16.33
CA ALA A 76 -27.86 37.44 17.41
C ALA A 76 -28.39 36.78 18.69
N LYS A 77 -29.70 36.88 18.94
CA LYS A 77 -30.37 36.20 20.04
C LYS A 77 -30.37 34.68 19.89
N GLN A 78 -30.58 34.17 18.68
CA GLN A 78 -30.54 32.74 18.38
C GLN A 78 -29.11 32.19 18.51
N LEU A 79 -28.09 32.96 18.13
CA LEU A 79 -26.68 32.56 18.34
C LEU A 79 -26.33 32.47 19.84
N ASP A 80 -26.82 33.39 20.67
CA ASP A 80 -26.63 33.35 22.13
C ASP A 80 -27.38 32.17 22.78
N GLU A 81 -28.57 31.83 22.27
CA GLU A 81 -29.34 30.64 22.69
C GLU A 81 -28.63 29.33 22.29
N ASP A 82 -28.11 29.25 21.06
CA ASP A 82 -27.36 28.10 20.57
C ASP A 82 -26.04 27.91 21.33
N GLU A 83 -25.34 29.00 21.67
CA GLU A 83 -24.12 28.94 22.49
C GLU A 83 -24.40 28.44 23.91
N LYS A 84 -25.48 28.92 24.54
CA LYS A 84 -25.91 28.42 25.86
C LYS A 84 -26.28 26.95 25.83
N LEU A 85 -26.99 26.51 24.79
CA LEU A 85 -27.35 25.11 24.62
C LEU A 85 -26.10 24.23 24.45
N ALA A 86 -25.13 24.67 23.65
CA ALA A 86 -23.86 23.97 23.46
C ALA A 86 -23.06 23.86 24.78
N GLN A 87 -23.00 24.93 25.57
CA GLN A 87 -22.36 24.90 26.89
C GLN A 87 -23.08 23.95 27.86
N GLN A 88 -24.41 23.89 27.83
CA GLN A 88 -25.20 23.00 28.67
C GLN A 88 -24.99 21.53 28.31
N LEU A 89 -24.94 21.20 27.01
CA LEU A 89 -24.63 19.84 26.53
C LEU A 89 -23.22 19.41 26.96
N HIS A 90 -22.24 20.30 26.83
CA HIS A 90 -20.87 20.02 27.24
C HIS A 90 -20.74 19.75 28.75
N GLN A 91 -21.46 20.51 29.58
CA GLN A 91 -21.50 20.26 31.03
C GLN A 91 -22.15 18.91 31.37
N MET A 92 -23.17 18.49 30.61
CA MET A 92 -23.84 17.21 30.80
C MET A 92 -22.89 16.03 30.47
N GLU A 93 -22.16 16.12 29.37
CA GLU A 93 -21.14 15.12 28.99
C GLU A 93 -20.03 15.01 30.06
N LEU A 94 -19.54 16.14 30.59
CA LEU A 94 -18.56 16.14 31.67
C LEU A 94 -19.10 15.50 32.96
N ALA A 95 -20.37 15.72 33.28
CA ALA A 95 -21.02 15.11 34.44
C ALA A 95 -21.20 13.60 34.26
N GLU A 96 -21.55 13.15 33.07
CA GLU A 96 -21.66 11.74 32.73
C GLU A 96 -20.31 11.02 32.79
N ALA A 97 -19.25 11.63 32.23
CA ALA A 97 -17.89 11.11 32.32
C ALA A 97 -17.43 10.95 33.78
N ARG A 98 -17.77 11.89 34.66
CA ARG A 98 -17.50 11.78 36.10
C ARG A 98 -18.27 10.64 36.76
N ARG A 99 -19.55 10.44 36.43
CA ARG A 99 -20.35 9.32 36.95
C ARG A 99 -19.78 7.96 36.51
N ALA A 100 -19.38 7.85 35.25
CA ALA A 100 -18.75 6.64 34.72
C ALA A 100 -17.43 6.32 35.45
N SER A 101 -16.64 7.35 35.78
CA SER A 101 -15.38 7.16 36.52
C SER A 101 -15.59 6.70 37.97
N ILE A 102 -16.70 7.08 38.61
CA ILE A 102 -17.02 6.64 39.99
C ILE A 102 -17.47 5.17 40.02
N MET A 103 -18.23 4.73 39.01
CA MET A 103 -18.69 3.33 38.90
C MET A 103 -17.53 2.33 38.74
N LEU A 104 -16.40 2.75 38.18
CA LEU A 104 -15.21 1.91 37.96
C LEU A 104 -14.31 1.77 39.20
N GLN A 105 -14.56 2.53 40.28
CA GLN A 105 -13.73 2.51 41.49
C GLN A 105 -14.39 1.79 42.68
N SER A 106 -15.56 1.17 42.51
CA SER A 106 -16.17 0.36 43.58
C SER A 106 -15.30 -0.87 43.90
N PRO A 107 -14.80 -1.01 45.13
CA PRO A 107 -14.05 -2.19 45.53
C PRO A 107 -14.98 -3.40 45.57
N VAL A 108 -14.62 -4.42 44.80
CA VAL A 108 -15.26 -5.74 44.84
C VAL A 108 -14.99 -6.37 46.20
N ILE A 109 -15.97 -6.30 47.11
CA ILE A 109 -15.97 -7.06 48.36
C ILE A 109 -16.25 -8.52 47.99
N GLY A 110 -15.18 -9.31 47.88
CA GLY A 110 -15.26 -10.75 47.65
C GLY A 110 -15.70 -11.48 48.91
N SER A 111 -16.85 -12.15 48.85
CA SER A 111 -17.25 -13.18 49.79
C SER A 111 -16.48 -14.47 49.51
N ALA A 112 -15.74 -14.95 50.51
CA ALA A 112 -14.98 -16.19 50.44
C ALA A 112 -15.89 -17.42 50.63
N PRO A 113 -15.61 -18.57 49.97
CA PRO A 113 -16.34 -19.81 50.18
C PRO A 113 -15.79 -20.59 51.39
N THR A 114 -16.72 -21.14 52.15
CA THR A 114 -16.51 -21.94 53.37
C THR A 114 -15.99 -23.35 53.03
N PHE A 115 -14.86 -23.75 53.60
CA PHE A 115 -14.39 -25.15 53.64
C PHE A 115 -14.60 -25.77 55.03
N PRO A 116 -14.86 -27.09 55.13
CA PRO A 116 -15.11 -27.75 56.41
C PRO A 116 -13.82 -28.14 57.14
N GLN A 117 -13.94 -28.14 58.48
CA GLN A 117 -12.88 -28.24 59.49
C GLN A 117 -12.29 -29.64 59.67
N CYS A 118 -11.01 -29.70 60.05
CA CYS A 118 -10.36 -30.83 60.75
C CYS A 118 -9.57 -30.32 61.97
N PRO A 119 -9.28 -31.18 62.98
CA PRO A 119 -9.10 -30.79 64.40
C PRO A 119 -7.62 -30.65 64.85
N PRO A 120 -7.33 -30.25 66.11
CA PRO A 120 -6.14 -29.48 66.47
C PRO A 120 -4.97 -30.33 66.99
N GLY A 121 -3.74 -29.88 66.68
CA GLY A 121 -2.49 -30.40 67.22
C GLY A 121 -1.55 -29.28 67.66
N GLN A 122 -1.58 -28.99 68.96
CA GLN A 122 -0.48 -28.71 69.89
C GLN A 122 0.88 -28.09 69.45
N HIS A 123 1.35 -27.17 70.34
CA HIS A 123 2.72 -26.85 70.75
C HIS A 123 3.59 -25.80 69.99
N THR A 124 3.64 -24.60 70.60
CA THR A 124 4.82 -23.76 71.02
C THR A 124 5.93 -23.27 70.05
N PRO A 125 6.58 -22.11 70.35
CA PRO A 125 7.26 -21.21 69.40
C PRO A 125 8.80 -21.32 69.37
N PRO A 126 9.51 -20.51 68.56
CA PRO A 126 10.24 -19.36 69.17
C PRO A 126 10.44 -18.10 68.29
N GLN A 127 10.45 -16.93 68.96
CA GLN A 127 11.46 -15.83 68.94
C GLN A 127 12.11 -15.39 67.60
N GLN A 128 12.33 -14.12 67.18
CA GLN A 128 12.44 -12.74 67.72
C GLN A 128 12.27 -11.75 66.51
N PRO A 129 12.87 -10.52 66.47
CA PRO A 129 12.61 -9.26 67.18
C PRO A 129 12.12 -8.16 66.19
N GLY A 130 11.37 -7.12 66.58
CA GLY A 130 11.88 -5.93 67.27
C GLY A 130 12.12 -4.75 66.30
N ARG A 131 11.13 -3.84 66.18
CA ARG A 131 11.15 -2.34 66.23
C ARG A 131 12.30 -1.52 65.56
N PRO A 132 12.21 -0.17 65.44
CA PRO A 132 11.07 0.76 65.61
C PRO A 132 10.93 1.85 64.52
N TYR A 133 9.82 2.58 64.66
CA TYR A 133 9.57 3.96 64.23
C TYR A 133 10.71 4.94 64.54
N SER A 134 10.84 5.97 63.70
CA SER A 134 11.16 7.34 64.16
C SER A 134 10.68 8.38 63.15
N GLN A 135 10.07 9.43 63.70
CA GLN A 135 9.71 10.68 63.04
C GLN A 135 10.94 11.58 62.89
N SER A 136 10.96 12.47 61.90
CA SER A 136 11.55 13.81 62.06
C SER A 136 11.14 14.76 60.92
N LEU A 137 10.86 15.99 61.34
CA LEU A 137 10.62 17.21 60.57
C LEU A 137 11.92 17.75 59.95
N SER A 138 11.86 18.45 58.81
CA SER A 138 12.52 19.77 58.67
C SER A 138 12.15 20.48 57.36
N THR A 139 11.85 21.77 57.54
CA THR A 139 11.81 22.95 56.68
C THR A 139 12.91 23.09 55.62
N ASN A 140 12.57 23.63 54.42
CA ASN A 140 12.92 25.01 54.02
C ASN A 140 12.24 25.47 52.71
N PRO A 141 12.12 26.80 52.49
CA PRO A 141 11.22 27.45 51.54
C PRO A 141 11.90 27.93 50.24
N GLY A 142 11.10 28.24 49.22
CA GLY A 142 11.59 28.96 48.04
C GLY A 142 10.62 28.99 46.86
N GLN A 143 9.49 29.69 46.97
CA GLN A 143 8.70 30.09 45.80
C GLN A 143 8.54 31.61 45.78
N ARG A 144 9.17 32.21 44.76
CA ARG A 144 9.05 33.63 44.42
C ARG A 144 7.70 33.90 43.77
N LEU A 145 6.92 34.78 44.38
CA LEU A 145 5.91 35.62 43.74
C LEU A 145 6.59 36.61 42.78
N MET A 146 6.03 36.79 41.59
CA MET A 146 6.19 38.01 40.80
C MET A 146 4.78 38.48 40.41
N HIS A 147 4.38 39.60 40.99
CA HIS A 147 3.18 40.35 40.66
C HIS A 147 3.48 41.34 39.53
N GLN A 148 2.55 41.36 38.57
CA GLN A 148 1.98 42.53 37.90
C GLN A 148 2.74 43.87 37.93
N MET A 149 3.06 44.39 36.75
CA MET A 149 3.04 45.82 36.47
C MET A 149 2.36 46.09 35.12
N TRP A 150 1.49 47.11 35.13
CA TRP A 150 0.69 47.65 34.02
C TRP A 150 1.35 48.89 33.40
N GLY A 151 1.03 49.13 32.11
CA GLY A 151 1.14 50.42 31.40
C GLY A 151 2.25 50.44 30.33
N ARG A 152 2.09 50.94 29.11
CA ARG A 152 1.07 51.75 28.41
C ARG A 152 1.36 51.67 26.88
N PRO A 153 0.49 52.21 25.99
CA PRO A 153 0.38 51.79 24.59
C PRO A 153 1.23 52.63 23.62
N LEU A 154 1.61 52.01 22.49
CA LEU A 154 2.03 52.73 21.29
C LEU A 154 1.23 52.24 20.09
N SER A 155 0.32 53.11 19.65
CA SER A 155 -0.19 53.18 18.29
C SER A 155 0.97 53.28 17.31
N HIS A 156 0.96 52.48 16.24
CA HIS A 156 1.17 52.95 14.87
C HIS A 156 0.80 51.82 13.90
N ARG A 157 -0.29 52.04 13.15
CA ARG A 157 -0.83 51.18 12.10
C ARG A 157 -0.41 51.80 10.76
N PRO A 158 0.32 51.11 9.88
CA PRO A 158 0.30 51.43 8.47
C PRO A 158 -0.80 50.62 7.79
N SER A 159 -1.77 51.35 7.26
CA SER A 159 -2.73 50.90 6.27
C SER A 159 -2.00 50.38 5.03
N GLN A 160 -2.07 49.08 4.78
CA GLN A 160 -1.76 48.50 3.48
C GLN A 160 -3.06 48.18 2.75
N SER A 161 -3.19 48.80 1.58
CA SER A 161 -4.27 48.65 0.62
C SER A 161 -4.38 47.20 0.15
N LEU A 162 -5.59 46.66 0.25
CA LEU A 162 -6.04 45.45 -0.43
C LEU A 162 -5.87 45.64 -1.94
N SER A 163 -4.87 44.99 -2.52
CA SER A 163 -4.78 44.76 -3.96
C SER A 163 -5.41 43.40 -4.24
N SER A 164 -6.30 43.37 -5.23
CA SER A 164 -7.05 42.19 -5.63
C SER A 164 -6.12 41.04 -5.98
N GLU A 165 -6.27 39.96 -5.22
CA GLU A 165 -5.62 38.67 -5.46
C GLU A 165 -6.07 38.16 -6.84
N VAL A 166 -5.14 38.17 -7.80
CA VAL A 166 -5.34 37.61 -9.13
C VAL A 166 -5.39 36.10 -8.96
N VAL A 167 -6.61 35.55 -9.01
CA VAL A 167 -6.84 34.10 -9.06
C VAL A 167 -6.16 33.57 -10.34
N PRO A 168 -5.12 32.73 -10.24
CA PRO A 168 -4.49 32.19 -11.43
C PRO A 168 -5.47 31.30 -12.19
N THR A 169 -5.55 31.53 -13.50
CA THR A 169 -6.36 30.77 -14.44
C THR A 169 -6.03 29.28 -14.34
N PRO A 170 -7.03 28.36 -14.26
CA PRO A 170 -6.76 26.93 -14.16
C PRO A 170 -5.96 26.47 -15.37
N MET A 171 -4.74 25.98 -15.13
CA MET A 171 -3.91 25.37 -16.16
C MET A 171 -4.61 24.14 -16.74
N SER A 172 -4.53 24.01 -18.06
CA SER A 172 -5.02 22.90 -18.87
C SER A 172 -4.94 21.56 -18.15
N VAL A 173 -6.11 21.03 -17.79
CA VAL A 173 -6.27 19.74 -17.12
C VAL A 173 -5.75 18.63 -18.05
N SER A 174 -4.75 17.87 -17.57
CA SER A 174 -4.30 16.64 -18.25
C SER A 174 -5.48 15.71 -18.52
N PRO A 175 -5.42 14.85 -19.56
CA PRO A 175 -6.49 13.96 -19.97
C PRO A 175 -6.61 12.76 -19.01
N THR A 176 -6.88 13.03 -17.74
CA THR A 176 -7.50 12.06 -16.83
C THR A 176 -8.95 11.97 -17.29
N ALA A 177 -9.14 11.21 -18.37
CA ALA A 177 -10.38 11.06 -19.10
C ALA A 177 -11.55 10.75 -18.17
N LEU A 178 -12.65 11.51 -18.30
CA LEU A 178 -14.09 11.14 -18.20
C LEU A 178 -14.51 9.98 -17.28
N LEU A 179 -13.80 9.68 -16.21
CA LEU A 179 -14.22 8.69 -15.25
C LEU A 179 -15.40 9.25 -14.45
N PRO A 180 -16.44 8.44 -14.18
CA PRO A 180 -17.54 8.90 -13.37
C PRO A 180 -17.05 9.24 -11.96
N PRO A 181 -17.73 10.17 -11.26
CA PRO A 181 -17.37 10.51 -9.89
C PRO A 181 -17.41 9.27 -8.98
N ALA A 182 -16.51 9.24 -8.00
CA ALA A 182 -16.45 8.16 -7.03
C ALA A 182 -17.79 8.02 -6.29
N PRO A 183 -18.38 6.82 -6.21
CA PRO A 183 -19.52 6.59 -5.34
C PRO A 183 -19.13 6.79 -3.88
N ASN A 184 -20.03 7.37 -3.08
CA ASN A 184 -19.85 7.51 -1.62
C ASN A 184 -20.14 6.20 -0.87
N ASP A 185 -20.96 5.32 -1.44
CA ASP A 185 -21.29 4.03 -0.86
C ASP A 185 -20.12 3.04 -1.04
N PRO A 186 -19.65 2.36 0.02
CA PRO A 186 -18.50 1.46 -0.09
C PRO A 186 -18.70 0.26 -1.02
N VAL A 187 -19.93 -0.26 -1.12
CA VAL A 187 -20.26 -1.38 -2.02
C VAL A 187 -20.22 -0.91 -3.47
N LEU A 188 -20.80 0.26 -3.76
CA LEU A 188 -20.72 0.86 -5.09
C LEU A 188 -19.28 1.24 -5.46
N LEU A 189 -18.46 1.70 -4.51
CA LEU A 189 -17.04 1.98 -4.74
C LEU A 189 -16.26 0.70 -5.07
N ALA A 190 -16.58 -0.42 -4.39
CA ALA A 190 -16.03 -1.73 -4.73
C ALA A 190 -16.42 -2.16 -6.16
N GLN A 191 -17.68 -1.96 -6.55
CA GLN A 191 -18.16 -2.27 -7.91
C GLN A 191 -17.50 -1.37 -8.96
N TYR A 192 -17.37 -0.07 -8.66
CA TYR A 192 -16.65 0.89 -9.49
C TYR A 192 -15.22 0.40 -9.74
N LEU A 193 -14.51 -0.02 -8.70
CA LEU A 193 -13.13 -0.51 -8.83
C LEU A 193 -13.04 -1.73 -9.74
N GLU A 194 -13.96 -2.69 -9.62
CA GLU A 194 -13.94 -3.88 -10.50
C GLU A 194 -14.26 -3.55 -11.96
N TYR A 195 -15.14 -2.56 -12.19
CA TYR A 195 -15.53 -2.14 -13.53
C TYR A 195 -14.45 -1.29 -14.21
N HIS A 196 -13.99 -0.23 -13.54
CA HIS A 196 -13.01 0.71 -14.08
C HIS A 196 -11.56 0.28 -13.89
N ARG A 197 -11.32 -0.73 -13.04
CA ARG A 197 -9.98 -1.25 -12.69
C ARG A 197 -9.04 -0.22 -12.08
N GLN A 198 -9.58 0.93 -11.69
CA GLN A 198 -8.84 2.05 -11.17
C GLN A 198 -9.51 2.56 -9.92
N VAL A 199 -8.73 2.90 -8.89
CA VAL A 199 -9.26 3.66 -7.76
C VAL A 199 -9.55 5.08 -8.22
N PRO A 200 -10.76 5.62 -8.02
CA PRO A 200 -11.13 6.94 -8.52
C PRO A 200 -10.23 8.03 -7.95
N TYR A 201 -10.12 9.13 -8.69
CA TYR A 201 -9.43 10.33 -8.22
C TYR A 201 -10.38 11.16 -7.36
N PRO A 202 -9.96 11.62 -6.18
CA PRO A 202 -10.75 12.56 -5.40
C PRO A 202 -10.85 13.88 -6.17
N PRO A 203 -12.06 14.42 -6.44
CA PRO A 203 -12.23 15.66 -7.19
C PRO A 203 -11.55 16.86 -6.52
N GLN A 204 -11.37 16.81 -5.20
CA GLN A 204 -10.69 17.83 -4.42
C GLN A 204 -9.15 17.82 -4.56
N TRP A 205 -8.56 16.80 -5.17
CA TRP A 205 -7.10 16.72 -5.32
C TRP A 205 -6.65 17.24 -6.68
N VAL A 206 -5.93 18.37 -6.67
CA VAL A 206 -5.24 18.88 -7.86
C VAL A 206 -3.88 18.19 -7.95
N LEU A 207 -3.78 17.20 -8.83
CA LEU A 207 -2.58 16.39 -8.99
C LEU A 207 -1.62 17.00 -10.03
N PRO A 208 -0.38 17.38 -9.66
CA PRO A 208 0.63 17.80 -10.63
C PRO A 208 0.99 16.67 -11.60
N PRO A 209 1.63 16.94 -12.75
CA PRO A 209 2.06 15.89 -13.67
C PRO A 209 2.91 14.81 -13.02
N VAL A 210 2.77 13.56 -13.49
CA VAL A 210 3.60 12.44 -13.04
C VAL A 210 4.99 12.56 -13.65
N ILE A 211 6.02 12.42 -12.81
CA ILE A 211 7.43 12.45 -13.19
C ILE A 211 7.99 11.03 -13.29
N VAL A 212 7.72 10.22 -12.26
CA VAL A 212 8.14 8.82 -12.20
C VAL A 212 7.02 7.98 -11.60
N THR A 213 6.81 6.78 -12.15
CA THR A 213 5.89 5.80 -11.59
C THR A 213 6.69 4.62 -11.05
N PHE A 214 6.31 4.15 -9.87
CA PHE A 214 6.79 2.92 -9.27
C PHE A 214 5.64 1.93 -9.12
N TYR A 215 5.92 0.65 -9.37
CA TYR A 215 4.98 -0.45 -9.28
C TYR A 215 5.40 -1.38 -8.15
N HIS A 216 4.45 -1.69 -7.27
CA HIS A 216 4.68 -2.55 -6.12
C HIS A 216 4.58 -4.02 -6.50
N THR A 217 5.44 -4.82 -5.90
CA THR A 217 5.41 -6.28 -5.96
C THR A 217 5.78 -6.79 -4.58
N PHE A 218 5.09 -7.81 -4.08
CA PHE A 218 5.35 -8.35 -2.75
C PHE A 218 5.46 -9.86 -2.74
N TYR A 219 6.12 -10.37 -1.70
CA TYR A 219 6.32 -11.78 -1.45
C TYR A 219 5.68 -12.15 -0.11
N TRP A 220 4.74 -13.09 -0.14
CA TRP A 220 4.06 -13.58 1.06
C TRP A 220 4.77 -14.78 1.68
N LEU A 221 4.43 -15.04 2.94
CA LEU A 221 4.83 -16.26 3.62
C LEU A 221 3.79 -17.37 3.40
N PRO A 222 4.20 -18.65 3.32
CA PRO A 222 3.29 -19.78 3.07
C PRO A 222 2.16 -19.97 4.08
N LYS A 223 2.19 -19.30 5.24
CA LYS A 223 1.28 -19.54 6.38
C LYS A 223 0.43 -18.32 6.77
N GLY A 224 0.44 -17.24 5.99
CA GLY A 224 -0.24 -15.98 6.32
C GLY A 224 -1.48 -15.67 5.48
N ASP A 225 -2.27 -14.70 5.89
CA ASP A 225 -3.29 -14.03 5.06
C ASP A 225 -2.81 -12.64 4.60
N TRP A 226 -3.63 -11.89 3.87
CA TRP A 226 -3.29 -10.54 3.39
C TRP A 226 -3.01 -9.50 4.50
N LEU A 227 -3.46 -9.75 5.73
CA LEU A 227 -3.16 -8.93 6.92
C LEU A 227 -1.87 -9.37 7.62
N SER A 228 -1.35 -10.55 7.28
CA SER A 228 -0.14 -11.07 7.88
C SER A 228 1.08 -10.25 7.42
N PRO A 229 2.15 -10.21 8.24
CA PRO A 229 3.38 -9.53 7.86
C PRO A 229 3.91 -10.05 6.52
N ILE A 230 4.27 -9.12 5.64
CA ILE A 230 4.92 -9.41 4.36
C ILE A 230 6.39 -9.75 4.67
N HIS A 231 7.00 -10.69 3.93
CA HIS A 231 8.41 -11.03 4.13
C HIS A 231 9.35 -10.03 3.46
N SER A 232 9.01 -9.67 2.23
CA SER A 232 9.73 -8.67 1.44
C SER A 232 8.81 -8.10 0.38
N ASP A 233 9.06 -6.85 0.01
CA ASP A 233 8.45 -6.24 -1.15
C ASP A 233 9.47 -5.42 -1.93
N THR A 234 9.10 -5.10 -3.17
CA THR A 234 9.95 -4.40 -4.12
C THR A 234 9.13 -3.41 -4.93
N TRP A 235 9.70 -2.22 -5.14
CA TRP A 235 9.14 -1.19 -6.00
C TRP A 235 9.97 -1.10 -7.27
N HIS A 236 9.32 -1.01 -8.44
CA HIS A 236 9.96 -1.05 -9.76
C HIS A 236 9.50 0.09 -10.65
N THR A 237 10.35 0.63 -11.51
CA THR A 237 9.94 1.62 -12.53
C THR A 237 9.29 0.98 -13.76
N VAL A 238 9.30 -0.35 -13.82
CA VAL A 238 8.74 -1.14 -14.92
C VAL A 238 7.65 -2.03 -14.37
N ARG A 239 6.51 -2.07 -15.08
CA ARG A 239 5.37 -2.91 -14.73
C ARG A 239 5.78 -4.36 -14.63
N PHE A 240 5.12 -5.06 -13.73
CA PHE A 240 5.38 -6.47 -13.49
C PHE A 240 5.27 -7.32 -14.78
N GLN A 241 4.26 -7.05 -15.60
CA GLN A 241 4.04 -7.76 -16.87
C GLN A 241 5.20 -7.58 -17.87
N HIS A 242 5.97 -6.49 -17.75
CA HIS A 242 7.11 -6.18 -18.61
C HIS A 242 8.45 -6.61 -17.99
N GLN A 243 8.48 -7.02 -16.72
CA GLN A 243 9.72 -7.44 -16.04
C GLN A 243 10.37 -8.68 -16.66
N LYS A 244 9.61 -9.59 -17.28
CA LYS A 244 10.19 -10.76 -17.97
C LYS A 244 11.19 -10.37 -19.05
N ALA A 245 11.00 -9.20 -19.68
CA ALA A 245 11.92 -8.67 -20.67
C ALA A 245 13.06 -7.83 -20.04
N ASN A 246 12.93 -7.42 -18.78
CA ASN A 246 13.85 -6.50 -18.13
C ASN A 246 14.44 -7.10 -16.84
N THR A 247 15.69 -7.55 -16.92
CA THR A 247 16.45 -8.10 -15.79
C THR A 247 17.00 -7.01 -14.85
N SER A 248 16.56 -5.75 -14.97
CA SER A 248 17.01 -4.68 -14.08
C SER A 248 16.64 -4.98 -12.63
N LYS A 249 17.57 -4.76 -11.70
CA LYS A 249 17.31 -4.90 -10.27
C LYS A 249 16.25 -3.89 -9.81
N PRO A 250 15.38 -4.25 -8.86
CA PRO A 250 14.39 -3.32 -8.31
C PRO A 250 15.09 -2.08 -7.73
N PRO A 251 14.61 -0.86 -8.02
CA PRO A 251 15.14 0.38 -7.45
C PRO A 251 14.99 0.46 -5.92
N PHE A 252 13.98 -0.21 -5.34
CA PHE A 252 13.84 -0.30 -3.88
C PHE A 252 13.37 -1.69 -3.47
N LYS A 253 14.01 -2.26 -2.45
CA LYS A 253 13.64 -3.54 -1.84
C LYS A 253 13.52 -3.37 -0.34
N LEU A 254 12.37 -3.74 0.24
CA LEU A 254 12.20 -3.80 1.69
C LEU A 254 12.25 -5.25 2.14
N THR A 255 12.97 -5.50 3.23
CA THR A 255 13.08 -6.82 3.86
C THR A 255 12.59 -6.71 5.30
N TYR A 256 11.57 -7.49 5.63
CA TYR A 256 10.90 -7.46 6.92
C TYR A 256 11.47 -8.56 7.83
N LYS A 257 11.52 -8.26 9.12
CA LYS A 257 11.96 -9.15 10.18
C LYS A 257 11.02 -8.98 11.35
N THR A 258 10.47 -10.09 11.83
CA THR A 258 9.73 -10.11 13.09
C THR A 258 10.59 -10.79 14.14
N LYS A 259 10.82 -10.12 15.26
CA LYS A 259 11.55 -10.62 16.42
C LYS A 259 10.65 -10.58 17.65
N GLY A 260 10.92 -11.42 18.65
CA GLY A 260 10.11 -11.51 19.87
C GLY A 260 9.01 -12.56 19.76
N GLY A 261 8.03 -12.53 20.68
CA GLY A 261 6.94 -13.51 20.73
C GLY A 261 6.60 -13.95 22.16
N VAL A 262 6.47 -15.26 22.37
CA VAL A 262 5.89 -15.89 23.58
C VAL A 262 6.33 -15.23 24.90
N LEU A 263 7.61 -14.83 25.02
CA LEU A 263 8.18 -14.25 26.23
C LEU A 263 8.60 -12.77 26.12
N ARG A 264 8.53 -12.15 24.94
CA ARG A 264 9.02 -10.77 24.71
C ARG A 264 8.09 -10.01 23.76
N ASP A 265 7.96 -8.71 23.97
CA ASP A 265 7.23 -7.81 23.05
C ASP A 265 7.55 -8.09 21.59
N LEU A 266 6.50 -8.11 20.77
CA LEU A 266 6.62 -8.29 19.34
C LEU A 266 7.29 -7.04 18.75
N ARG A 267 8.41 -7.28 18.07
CA ARG A 267 9.17 -6.26 17.36
C ARG A 267 9.10 -6.53 15.87
N TYR A 268 8.57 -5.57 15.13
CA TYR A 268 8.54 -5.55 13.69
C TYR A 268 9.63 -4.62 13.20
N GLU A 269 10.53 -5.14 12.39
CA GLU A 269 11.61 -4.38 11.78
C GLU A 269 11.53 -4.54 10.27
N TRP A 270 11.85 -3.49 9.53
CA TRP A 270 12.19 -3.65 8.12
C TRP A 270 13.37 -2.76 7.75
N ALA A 271 14.09 -3.18 6.71
CA ALA A 271 15.22 -2.46 6.15
C ALA A 271 15.03 -2.32 4.64
N MET A 272 15.22 -1.11 4.13
CA MET A 272 15.11 -0.80 2.71
C MET A 272 16.49 -0.63 2.08
N THR A 273 16.73 -1.30 0.95
CA THR A 273 17.93 -1.14 0.13
C THR A 273 17.57 -0.54 -1.23
N SER A 274 18.48 0.25 -1.81
CA SER A 274 18.33 0.85 -3.14
C SER A 274 19.62 0.67 -3.95
N PRO A 275 19.57 0.17 -5.20
CA PRO A 275 20.77 -0.07 -6.03
C PRO A 275 21.56 1.21 -6.34
N ALA A 276 20.94 2.38 -6.22
CA ALA A 276 21.57 3.66 -6.52
C ALA A 276 22.74 3.98 -5.56
N ALA A 277 22.86 3.30 -4.42
CA ALA A 277 23.92 3.55 -3.43
C ALA A 277 25.29 2.93 -3.80
N GLY A 278 25.41 2.23 -4.93
CA GLY A 278 26.67 1.72 -5.46
C GLY A 278 27.13 0.44 -4.77
N LYS A 279 27.42 -0.60 -5.57
CA LYS A 279 27.77 -1.96 -5.12
C LYS A 279 29.11 -2.04 -4.38
N LYS A 280 29.22 -1.51 -3.16
CA LYS A 280 30.30 -1.87 -2.24
C LYS A 280 29.77 -2.91 -1.26
N ALA A 281 30.51 -4.00 -1.10
CA ALA A 281 30.21 -5.03 -0.11
C ALA A 281 30.05 -4.36 1.28
N GLY A 282 28.92 -4.60 1.96
CA GLY A 282 28.56 -3.91 3.21
C GLY A 282 27.58 -2.73 3.03
N GLU A 283 26.81 -2.69 1.95
CA GLU A 283 25.81 -1.65 1.68
C GLU A 283 24.84 -1.50 2.86
N LYS A 284 24.97 -0.37 3.57
CA LYS A 284 24.09 -0.04 4.70
C LYS A 284 22.67 0.16 4.17
N PRO A 285 21.64 -0.30 4.91
CA PRO A 285 20.26 -0.02 4.52
C PRO A 285 20.04 1.48 4.41
N THR A 286 19.34 1.89 3.36
CA THR A 286 18.99 3.30 3.12
C THR A 286 18.00 3.79 4.18
N TRP A 287 16.99 2.99 4.53
CA TRP A 287 16.08 3.29 5.61
C TRP A 287 15.89 2.06 6.48
N THR A 288 15.73 2.26 7.79
CA THR A 288 15.35 1.20 8.70
C THR A 288 14.18 1.64 9.56
N TYR A 289 13.29 0.70 9.84
CA TYR A 289 12.14 0.92 10.70
C TYR A 289 12.11 -0.14 11.78
N SER A 290 11.70 0.27 12.97
CA SER A 290 11.53 -0.60 14.12
C SER A 290 10.28 -0.17 14.89
N LEU A 291 9.32 -1.08 15.00
CA LEU A 291 8.10 -0.96 15.77
C LEU A 291 8.07 -2.02 16.86
N ARG A 292 8.03 -1.59 18.13
CA ARG A 292 7.78 -2.45 19.28
C ARG A 292 6.35 -2.25 19.75
N ARG A 293 5.61 -3.35 19.87
CA ARG A 293 4.26 -3.36 20.46
C ARG A 293 4.26 -4.15 21.74
N ASP A 294 3.55 -3.62 22.71
CA ASP A 294 3.29 -4.27 23.98
C ASP A 294 2.52 -5.57 23.71
N ARG A 295 2.98 -6.67 24.30
CA ARG A 295 2.40 -7.99 24.02
C ARG A 295 0.92 -8.07 24.39
N ASP A 296 0.55 -7.50 25.52
CA ASP A 296 -0.75 -7.76 26.16
C ASP A 296 -1.81 -6.76 25.66
N SER A 297 -1.44 -5.49 25.51
CA SER A 297 -2.33 -4.42 25.03
C SER A 297 -2.28 -4.23 23.51
N HIS A 298 -1.29 -4.81 22.83
CA HIS A 298 -0.96 -4.53 21.42
C HIS A 298 -0.74 -3.05 21.10
N GLN A 299 -0.55 -2.21 22.13
CA GLN A 299 -0.28 -0.79 21.95
C GLN A 299 1.17 -0.57 21.52
N LYS A 300 1.39 0.54 20.82
CA LYS A 300 2.73 0.95 20.39
C LYS A 300 3.55 1.39 21.60
N VAL A 301 4.72 0.77 21.77
CA VAL A 301 5.68 1.16 22.82
C VAL A 301 6.79 2.02 22.22
N ILE A 302 7.34 1.61 21.08
CA ILE A 302 8.41 2.35 20.37
C ILE A 302 8.14 2.26 18.87
N GLU A 303 8.31 3.38 18.16
CA GLU A 303 8.32 3.43 16.71
C GLU A 303 9.42 4.38 16.25
N THR A 304 10.37 3.85 15.48
CA THR A 304 11.53 4.62 15.00
C THR A 304 11.73 4.32 13.52
N LEU A 305 11.71 5.37 12.70
CA LEU A 305 12.17 5.36 11.32
C LEU A 305 13.52 6.08 11.26
N ILE A 306 14.55 5.45 10.74
CA ILE A 306 15.91 5.99 10.65
C ILE A 306 16.25 6.21 9.18
N SER A 307 16.62 7.45 8.85
CA SER A 307 17.07 7.86 7.52
C SER A 307 18.48 7.36 7.18
N PRO A 308 18.93 7.44 5.91
CA PRO A 308 20.26 6.99 5.51
C PRO A 308 21.39 7.71 6.26
N LYS A 309 21.12 8.92 6.74
CA LYS A 309 22.05 9.77 7.50
C LYS A 309 22.04 9.47 9.01
N GLY A 310 21.28 8.47 9.46
CA GLY A 310 21.13 8.13 10.88
C GLY A 310 20.20 9.06 11.66
N LYS A 311 19.56 10.04 11.01
CA LYS A 311 18.57 10.92 11.65
C LYS A 311 17.25 10.17 11.80
N GLU A 312 16.68 10.21 13.00
CA GLU A 312 15.35 9.68 13.29
C GLU A 312 14.26 10.59 12.70
N VAL A 313 13.24 9.95 12.11
CA VAL A 313 12.04 10.59 11.58
C VAL A 313 10.85 10.09 12.40
N LEU A 314 10.26 11.00 13.18
CA LEU A 314 9.06 10.69 13.94
C LEU A 314 7.84 10.73 13.02
N CYS A 315 7.10 9.63 12.97
CA CYS A 315 5.86 9.51 12.23
C CYS A 315 4.68 9.46 13.21
N THR A 316 3.64 10.24 12.92
CA THR A 316 2.42 10.31 13.71
C THR A 316 1.24 9.92 12.83
N TYR A 317 0.73 8.71 13.06
CA TYR A 317 -0.47 8.22 12.40
C TYR A 317 -1.72 8.67 13.14
N LEU A 318 -2.71 9.17 12.41
CA LEU A 318 -4.02 9.57 12.92
C LEU A 318 -5.10 8.89 12.08
N HIS A 319 -5.91 8.06 12.74
CA HIS A 319 -7.15 7.51 12.18
C HIS A 319 -8.31 8.44 12.58
N ALA A 320 -8.80 9.25 11.64
CA ALA A 320 -9.89 10.18 11.88
C ALA A 320 -11.17 9.76 11.14
N ALA A 321 -12.29 10.37 11.52
CA ALA A 321 -13.60 10.04 10.95
C ALA A 321 -13.72 10.36 9.45
N ASN A 322 -12.96 11.34 8.96
CA ASN A 322 -12.99 11.83 7.59
C ASN A 322 -11.87 11.24 6.71
N TYR A 323 -10.69 10.99 7.26
CA TYR A 323 -9.59 10.34 6.55
C TYR A 323 -8.53 9.82 7.52
N ASP A 324 -7.73 8.86 7.04
CA ASP A 324 -6.51 8.46 7.71
C ASP A 324 -5.34 9.33 7.24
N SER A 325 -4.44 9.68 8.16
CA SER A 325 -3.25 10.46 7.82
C SER A 325 -1.99 9.99 8.55
N LEU A 326 -0.83 10.25 7.94
CA LEU A 326 0.49 10.04 8.55
C LEU A 326 1.31 11.32 8.37
N GLN A 327 1.59 12.01 9.48
CA GLN A 327 2.38 13.23 9.50
C GLN A 327 3.83 12.94 9.94
N PHE A 328 4.80 13.61 9.32
CA PHE A 328 6.21 13.50 9.67
C PHE A 328 7.02 14.73 9.22
N ILE A 329 8.25 14.86 9.71
CA ILE A 329 9.22 15.87 9.23
C ILE A 329 10.31 15.14 8.46
N GLY A 330 10.47 15.50 7.18
CA GLY A 330 11.45 14.86 6.30
C GLY A 330 12.90 15.19 6.69
N PRO A 331 13.89 14.45 6.14
CA PRO A 331 15.31 14.78 6.32
C PRO A 331 15.69 16.17 5.82
N ASP A 332 14.91 16.75 4.91
CA ASP A 332 15.03 18.11 4.38
C ASP A 332 14.45 19.20 5.31
N GLY A 333 13.86 18.82 6.43
CA GLY A 333 13.25 19.72 7.42
C GLY A 333 11.81 20.13 7.10
N LYS A 334 11.25 19.73 5.96
CA LYS A 334 9.86 20.07 5.61
C LYS A 334 8.87 19.16 6.34
N SER A 335 7.68 19.69 6.62
CA SER A 335 6.57 18.88 7.13
C SER A 335 5.82 18.23 5.97
N TYR A 336 5.54 16.93 6.13
CA TYR A 336 4.84 16.11 5.17
C TYR A 336 3.62 15.46 5.82
N LYS A 337 2.57 15.21 5.04
CA LYS A 337 1.38 14.50 5.49
C LYS A 337 0.84 13.61 4.38
N TRP A 338 0.84 12.30 4.60
CA TRP A 338 0.02 11.39 3.81
C TRP A 338 -1.44 11.52 4.24
N VAL A 339 -2.35 11.49 3.27
CA VAL A 339 -3.79 11.57 3.47
C VAL A 339 -4.48 10.53 2.61
N SER A 340 -5.41 9.80 3.21
CA SER A 340 -6.28 8.85 2.50
C SER A 340 -7.50 9.57 1.94
N GLN A 341 -7.96 9.16 0.76
CA GLN A 341 -9.16 9.73 0.13
C GLN A 341 -10.43 9.56 0.99
N ILE A 342 -10.52 8.45 1.70
CA ILE A 342 -11.64 8.04 2.56
C ILE A 342 -11.09 7.50 3.87
N PRO A 343 -11.88 7.51 4.97
CA PRO A 343 -11.47 6.89 6.22
C PRO A 343 -11.34 5.38 6.03
N LEU A 344 -10.39 4.79 6.74
CA LEU A 344 -10.16 3.36 6.67
C LEU A 344 -11.30 2.57 7.34
N ASN A 345 -12.02 1.78 6.55
CA ASN A 345 -13.06 0.88 7.04
C ASN A 345 -12.98 -0.46 6.32
N SER A 346 -13.14 -1.56 7.06
CA SER A 346 -13.22 -2.92 6.53
C SER A 346 -14.58 -3.58 6.79
N MET A 347 -15.57 -2.78 7.20
CA MET A 347 -16.94 -3.18 7.49
C MET A 347 -17.90 -2.66 6.41
N HIS A 348 -19.10 -3.22 6.35
CA HIS A 348 -20.19 -2.74 5.49
C HIS A 348 -19.81 -2.66 3.99
N GLY A 349 -19.00 -3.60 3.51
CA GLY A 349 -18.60 -3.64 2.10
C GLY A 349 -17.42 -2.73 1.75
N ALA A 350 -16.90 -1.95 2.70
CA ALA A 350 -15.69 -1.16 2.51
C ALA A 350 -14.48 -2.06 2.28
N ARG A 351 -13.61 -1.62 1.36
CA ARG A 351 -12.46 -2.36 0.90
C ARG A 351 -11.18 -1.56 1.14
N PHE A 352 -10.12 -2.28 1.50
CA PHE A 352 -8.82 -1.65 1.73
C PHE A 352 -8.18 -1.18 0.41
N ASP A 353 -8.39 -1.94 -0.65
CA ASP A 353 -7.80 -1.70 -1.97
C ASP A 353 -8.56 -0.66 -2.81
N THR A 354 -9.63 -0.09 -2.28
CA THR A 354 -10.30 1.09 -2.87
C THR A 354 -9.74 2.40 -2.34
N ILE A 355 -8.70 2.39 -1.49
CA ILE A 355 -8.14 3.60 -0.89
C ILE A 355 -7.01 4.15 -1.76
N ARG A 356 -7.11 5.44 -2.10
CA ARG A 356 -6.00 6.23 -2.67
C ARG A 356 -5.35 7.08 -1.58
N HIS A 357 -4.04 7.26 -1.65
CA HIS A 357 -3.29 8.13 -0.76
C HIS A 357 -2.63 9.26 -1.54
N ALA A 358 -2.54 10.45 -0.95
CA ALA A 358 -1.74 11.56 -1.48
C ALA A 358 -0.77 12.07 -0.39
N LEU A 359 0.45 12.40 -0.79
CA LEU A 359 1.48 12.99 0.05
C LEU A 359 1.54 14.49 -0.19
N PHE A 360 1.16 15.24 0.82
CA PHE A 360 1.23 16.69 0.84
C PHE A 360 2.53 17.16 1.50
N VAL A 361 3.06 18.29 1.04
CA VAL A 361 4.23 18.95 1.64
C VAL A 361 3.90 20.39 2.02
N SER A 362 4.29 20.82 3.22
CA SER A 362 4.20 22.23 3.61
C SER A 362 5.11 23.10 2.74
N THR A 363 4.64 24.29 2.37
CA THR A 363 5.45 25.23 1.57
C THR A 363 6.54 25.91 2.41
N GLU A 364 6.33 25.99 3.73
CA GLU A 364 7.26 26.61 4.65
C GLU A 364 8.33 25.64 5.16
N ARG A 365 9.58 26.11 5.22
CA ARG A 365 10.70 25.29 5.70
C ARG A 365 10.63 24.92 7.19
N PHE A 366 9.81 25.62 7.99
CA PHE A 366 9.77 25.45 9.45
C PHE A 366 8.47 24.85 9.97
N GLY A 367 7.62 24.32 9.08
CA GLY A 367 6.47 23.49 9.48
C GLY A 367 5.34 24.21 10.21
N ASN A 368 5.27 25.55 10.15
CA ASN A 368 4.17 26.29 10.77
C ASN A 368 2.87 26.18 9.96
N GLN A 369 2.96 25.96 8.65
CA GLN A 369 1.79 25.71 7.80
C GLN A 369 1.44 24.22 7.73
N ASP A 370 0.15 23.88 7.94
CA ASP A 370 -0.36 22.52 7.75
C ASP A 370 -0.06 22.06 6.30
N PRO A 371 0.64 20.92 6.11
CA PRO A 371 0.92 20.37 4.79
C PRO A 371 -0.30 20.24 3.88
N LEU A 372 -1.52 20.08 4.42
CA LEU A 372 -2.76 19.98 3.63
C LEU A 372 -3.01 21.17 2.69
N TYR A 373 -2.48 22.34 3.02
CA TYR A 373 -2.57 23.55 2.18
C TYR A 373 -1.43 23.66 1.15
N GLY A 374 -0.50 22.71 1.15
CA GLY A 374 0.62 22.68 0.23
C GLY A 374 0.39 21.78 -0.99
N GLN A 375 1.47 21.51 -1.72
CA GLN A 375 1.41 20.76 -2.97
C GLN A 375 1.39 19.24 -2.73
N ILE A 376 0.66 18.50 -3.57
CA ILE A 376 0.77 17.03 -3.65
C ILE A 376 2.05 16.66 -4.39
N VAL A 377 3.00 16.05 -3.68
CA VAL A 377 4.31 15.66 -4.24
C VAL A 377 4.38 14.20 -4.68
N ALA A 378 3.46 13.37 -4.19
CA ALA A 378 3.29 11.99 -4.61
C ALA A 378 1.86 11.51 -4.34
N ASP A 379 1.40 10.48 -5.03
CA ASP A 379 0.17 9.76 -4.68
C ASP A 379 0.29 8.27 -4.98
N HIS A 380 -0.51 7.46 -4.29
CA HIS A 380 -0.48 6.01 -4.35
C HIS A 380 -1.88 5.44 -4.55
N THR A 381 -1.99 4.38 -5.35
CA THR A 381 -3.21 3.60 -5.54
C THR A 381 -2.90 2.11 -5.62
N TYR A 382 -3.78 1.28 -5.07
CA TYR A 382 -3.68 -0.18 -5.18
C TYR A 382 -3.94 -0.70 -6.59
N TRP A 383 -4.70 0.06 -7.40
CA TRP A 383 -5.09 -0.33 -8.74
C TRP A 383 -5.08 0.88 -9.66
N ASP A 384 -4.16 0.89 -10.61
CA ASP A 384 -3.92 2.05 -11.46
C ASP A 384 -4.79 2.13 -12.72
N GLY A 385 -5.64 1.14 -13.00
CA GLY A 385 -6.47 1.11 -14.21
C GLY A 385 -5.74 0.68 -15.47
N TYR A 386 -4.46 0.29 -15.38
CA TYR A 386 -3.72 -0.02 -16.59
C TYR A 386 -4.24 -1.26 -17.29
N ILE A 387 -4.41 -1.12 -18.61
CA ILE A 387 -4.87 -2.14 -19.52
C ILE A 387 -3.84 -2.22 -20.65
N ASN A 388 -3.16 -3.37 -20.76
CA ASN A 388 -2.20 -3.59 -21.84
C ASN A 388 -2.91 -4.11 -23.09
N THR A 389 -3.33 -3.20 -23.96
CA THR A 389 -3.99 -3.55 -25.24
C THR A 389 -3.03 -4.21 -26.24
N GLY A 390 -1.71 -4.14 -26.01
CA GLY A 390 -0.68 -4.74 -26.86
C GLY A 390 -0.05 -6.01 -26.27
N GLU A 391 -0.55 -6.56 -25.16
CA GLU A 391 0.03 -7.77 -24.58
C GLU A 391 -0.15 -8.98 -25.51
N VAL A 392 0.95 -9.64 -25.85
CA VAL A 392 0.92 -10.88 -26.63
C VAL A 392 0.99 -12.05 -25.66
N HIS A 393 -0.07 -12.85 -25.61
CA HIS A 393 -0.13 -14.05 -24.76
C HIS A 393 0.68 -15.20 -25.38
N PRO A 394 1.03 -16.26 -24.61
CA PRO A 394 1.79 -17.38 -25.16
C PRO A 394 1.16 -17.98 -26.43
N VAL A 395 1.99 -18.43 -27.38
CA VAL A 395 1.54 -19.01 -28.66
C VAL A 395 0.61 -20.21 -28.46
N THR A 396 0.67 -20.90 -27.31
CA THR A 396 -0.21 -22.03 -26.98
C THR A 396 -1.64 -21.63 -26.62
N VAL A 397 -1.93 -20.33 -26.48
CA VAL A 397 -3.25 -19.82 -26.07
C VAL A 397 -3.98 -19.26 -27.29
N LYS A 398 -5.13 -19.85 -27.61
CA LYS A 398 -6.02 -19.38 -28.68
C LYS A 398 -7.33 -18.83 -28.12
N CYS A 399 -7.97 -17.93 -28.86
CA CYS A 399 -9.32 -17.49 -28.55
C CYS A 399 -10.33 -18.53 -29.06
N ASP A 400 -11.20 -19.06 -28.21
CA ASP A 400 -12.22 -20.04 -28.63
C ASP A 400 -13.39 -19.43 -29.42
N GLY A 401 -13.44 -18.10 -29.54
CA GLY A 401 -14.47 -17.37 -30.29
C GLY A 401 -14.09 -17.14 -31.76
N CYS A 402 -12.86 -16.68 -32.01
CA CYS A 402 -12.37 -16.32 -33.35
C CYS A 402 -11.12 -17.08 -33.78
N ASP A 403 -10.66 -18.06 -32.99
CA ASP A 403 -9.43 -18.84 -33.18
C ASP A 403 -8.13 -18.01 -33.29
N ALA A 404 -8.15 -16.73 -32.91
CA ALA A 404 -6.96 -15.90 -32.88
C ALA A 404 -5.89 -16.51 -31.95
N GLN A 405 -4.68 -16.72 -32.50
CA GLN A 405 -3.55 -17.36 -31.82
C GLN A 405 -2.22 -16.72 -32.25
N PRO A 406 -1.42 -16.15 -31.33
CA PRO A 406 -1.77 -15.90 -29.93
C PRO A 406 -2.89 -14.87 -29.79
N ILE A 407 -3.55 -14.85 -28.63
CA ILE A 407 -4.42 -13.71 -28.26
C ILE A 407 -3.52 -12.48 -28.09
N VAL A 408 -3.85 -11.39 -28.79
CA VAL A 408 -3.22 -10.06 -28.65
C VAL A 408 -4.18 -9.12 -27.91
N GLY A 409 -3.67 -8.41 -26.91
CA GLY A 409 -4.40 -7.52 -26.03
C GLY A 409 -5.02 -8.23 -24.83
N LEU A 410 -6.29 -7.91 -24.55
CA LEU A 410 -6.96 -8.42 -23.36
C LEU A 410 -7.40 -9.87 -23.54
N ARG A 411 -6.87 -10.74 -22.67
CA ARG A 411 -7.25 -12.14 -22.57
C ARG A 411 -8.18 -12.36 -21.39
N TRP A 412 -9.31 -12.98 -21.68
CA TRP A 412 -10.30 -13.37 -20.70
C TRP A 412 -10.39 -14.87 -20.59
N ARG A 413 -10.12 -15.40 -19.40
CA ARG A 413 -10.24 -16.82 -19.11
C ARG A 413 -11.56 -17.09 -18.42
N CYS A 414 -12.30 -18.10 -18.86
CA CYS A 414 -13.49 -18.55 -18.16
C CYS A 414 -13.11 -19.32 -16.90
N LYS A 415 -13.77 -19.00 -15.78
CA LYS A 415 -13.68 -19.69 -14.50
C LYS A 415 -14.56 -20.94 -14.44
N THR A 416 -15.60 -21.01 -15.27
CA THR A 416 -16.57 -22.13 -15.28
C THR A 416 -16.16 -23.22 -16.25
N CYS A 417 -15.61 -22.84 -17.40
CA CYS A 417 -15.27 -23.76 -18.48
C CYS A 417 -13.78 -24.08 -18.44
N ARG A 418 -13.45 -25.35 -18.62
CA ARG A 418 -12.06 -25.81 -18.69
C ARG A 418 -11.40 -25.31 -19.97
N ASN A 419 -10.18 -24.77 -19.86
CA ASN A 419 -9.37 -24.30 -20.99
C ASN A 419 -10.11 -23.38 -21.98
N HIS A 420 -10.98 -22.52 -21.46
CA HIS A 420 -11.76 -21.61 -22.30
C HIS A 420 -11.25 -20.18 -22.17
N ASP A 421 -10.66 -19.67 -23.24
CA ASP A 421 -10.06 -18.34 -23.34
C ASP A 421 -10.67 -17.55 -24.50
N VAL A 422 -10.98 -16.28 -24.28
CA VAL A 422 -11.51 -15.40 -25.32
C VAL A 422 -10.77 -14.05 -25.32
N CYS A 423 -10.65 -13.43 -26.50
CA CYS A 423 -10.19 -12.04 -26.61
C CYS A 423 -11.32 -11.08 -26.18
N GLU A 424 -10.98 -9.80 -25.96
CA GLU A 424 -11.97 -8.77 -25.62
C GLU A 424 -13.15 -8.73 -26.61
N SER A 425 -12.86 -8.73 -27.91
CA SER A 425 -13.88 -8.64 -28.95
C SER A 425 -14.88 -9.80 -28.85
N CYS A 426 -14.41 -11.03 -28.71
CA CYS A 426 -15.28 -12.20 -28.55
C CYS A 426 -16.05 -12.18 -27.23
N ARG A 427 -15.45 -11.67 -26.14
CA ARG A 427 -16.17 -11.50 -24.87
C ARG A 427 -17.33 -10.53 -24.99
N VAL A 428 -17.10 -9.36 -25.60
CA VAL A 428 -18.11 -8.30 -25.76
C VAL A 428 -19.20 -8.73 -26.75
N SER A 429 -18.82 -9.37 -27.86
CA SER A 429 -19.76 -9.90 -28.86
C SER A 429 -20.40 -11.23 -28.46
N ILE A 430 -20.09 -11.78 -27.28
CA ILE A 430 -20.64 -13.03 -26.75
C ILE A 430 -20.35 -14.24 -27.70
N LEU A 431 -19.23 -14.20 -28.43
CA LEU A 431 -18.81 -15.28 -29.33
C LEU A 431 -18.17 -16.41 -28.53
N SER A 432 -18.71 -17.62 -28.67
CA SER A 432 -18.36 -18.81 -27.86
C SER A 432 -18.58 -18.64 -26.35
N VAL A 433 -19.35 -17.62 -25.93
CA VAL A 433 -19.67 -17.35 -24.52
C VAL A 433 -21.03 -17.96 -24.17
N LYS A 434 -21.04 -18.97 -23.29
CA LYS A 434 -22.29 -19.50 -22.72
C LYS A 434 -22.80 -18.59 -21.58
N PRO A 435 -24.11 -18.54 -21.30
CA PRO A 435 -24.65 -17.79 -20.16
C PRO A 435 -24.06 -18.21 -18.79
N THR A 436 -23.55 -19.44 -18.69
CA THR A 436 -22.87 -19.96 -17.48
C THR A 436 -21.40 -19.57 -17.37
N CYS A 437 -20.80 -19.01 -18.44
CA CYS A 437 -19.41 -18.59 -18.44
C CYS A 437 -19.21 -17.38 -17.50
N ARG A 438 -18.18 -17.46 -16.65
CA ARG A 438 -17.75 -16.37 -15.78
C ARG A 438 -16.31 -16.03 -16.11
N PHE A 439 -16.07 -14.89 -16.73
CA PHE A 439 -14.72 -14.53 -17.17
C PHE A 439 -13.91 -13.80 -16.09
N THR A 440 -12.60 -13.96 -16.17
CA THR A 440 -11.62 -13.15 -15.46
C THR A 440 -10.58 -12.65 -16.44
N LEU A 441 -10.16 -11.40 -16.26
CA LEU A 441 -9.05 -10.87 -17.06
C LEU A 441 -7.74 -11.40 -16.48
N VAL A 442 -6.89 -11.93 -17.36
CA VAL A 442 -5.59 -12.50 -16.98
C VAL A 442 -4.60 -11.43 -16.54
N SER A 443 -4.74 -10.22 -17.07
CA SER A 443 -3.80 -9.11 -16.88
C SER A 443 -4.43 -8.04 -16.01
N ILE A 444 -4.20 -8.13 -14.70
CA ILE A 444 -4.70 -7.16 -13.73
C ILE A 444 -3.84 -5.88 -13.70
N PRO A 445 -4.43 -4.74 -13.34
CA PRO A 445 -3.69 -3.51 -13.03
C PRO A 445 -2.69 -3.74 -11.88
N ASP A 446 -1.72 -2.84 -11.77
CA ASP A 446 -0.68 -2.90 -10.74
C ASP A 446 -0.99 -1.92 -9.60
N GLU A 447 -0.47 -2.20 -8.40
CA GLU A 447 -0.34 -1.19 -7.34
C GLU A 447 0.75 -0.20 -7.76
N ALA A 448 0.43 1.09 -7.73
CA ALA A 448 1.27 2.15 -8.28
C ALA A 448 1.47 3.32 -7.30
N LEU A 449 2.69 3.85 -7.31
CA LEU A 449 3.11 5.07 -6.65
C LEU A 449 3.61 6.06 -7.71
N TYR A 450 3.00 7.24 -7.76
CA TYR A 450 3.38 8.30 -8.68
C TYR A 450 4.15 9.38 -7.93
N ILE A 451 5.37 9.66 -8.38
CA ILE A 451 6.16 10.81 -7.95
C ILE A 451 5.81 11.99 -8.85
N ARG A 452 5.43 13.12 -8.24
CA ARG A 452 4.95 14.32 -8.92
C ARG A 452 5.82 15.54 -8.70
N TYR A 453 6.82 15.44 -7.83
CA TYR A 453 7.76 16.51 -7.54
C TYR A 453 9.21 16.06 -7.79
N PRO A 454 10.01 16.79 -8.59
CA PRO A 454 11.30 16.27 -9.09
C PRO A 454 12.36 16.18 -7.99
N ASN A 455 12.27 17.05 -6.97
CA ASN A 455 13.27 17.17 -5.93
C ASN A 455 12.86 16.47 -4.62
N ILE A 456 11.92 15.51 -4.68
CA ILE A 456 11.53 14.73 -3.50
C ILE A 456 12.45 13.53 -3.34
N ASP A 457 12.82 13.23 -2.09
CA ASP A 457 13.50 11.97 -1.78
C ASP A 457 12.52 10.80 -1.97
N THR A 458 12.60 10.13 -3.12
CA THR A 458 11.75 8.98 -3.45
C THR A 458 11.86 7.86 -2.43
N SER A 459 13.04 7.66 -1.82
CA SER A 459 13.24 6.63 -0.81
C SER A 459 12.45 6.94 0.46
N MET A 460 12.41 8.22 0.87
CA MET A 460 11.54 8.68 1.97
C MET A 460 10.06 8.47 1.67
N VAL A 461 9.61 8.78 0.44
CA VAL A 461 8.21 8.59 0.03
C VAL A 461 7.80 7.13 0.17
N ILE A 462 8.61 6.20 -0.33
CA ILE A 462 8.35 4.76 -0.24
C ILE A 462 8.38 4.29 1.22
N ALA A 463 9.41 4.68 1.98
CA ALA A 463 9.56 4.31 3.39
C ALA A 463 8.34 4.72 4.24
N THR A 464 7.87 5.96 4.06
CA THR A 464 6.73 6.50 4.83
C THR A 464 5.38 5.97 4.34
N LEU A 465 5.22 5.70 3.05
CA LEU A 465 4.05 4.99 2.52
C LEU A 465 3.94 3.58 3.13
N THR A 466 5.06 2.86 3.26
CA THR A 466 5.07 1.54 3.91
C THR A 466 4.59 1.63 5.36
N ILE A 467 5.05 2.64 6.12
CA ILE A 467 4.57 2.86 7.51
C ILE A 467 3.07 3.13 7.54
N LEU A 468 2.55 3.98 6.64
CA LEU A 468 1.12 4.25 6.55
C LEU A 468 0.32 2.95 6.31
N LYS A 469 0.75 2.13 5.34
CA LYS A 469 0.09 0.85 5.01
C LYS A 469 0.12 -0.11 6.20
N ASP A 470 1.23 -0.19 6.92
CA ASP A 470 1.36 -1.03 8.13
C ASP A 470 0.40 -0.58 9.25
N TRP A 471 0.26 0.74 9.44
CA TRP A 471 -0.71 1.29 10.39
C TRP A 471 -2.14 1.00 10.00
N GLN A 472 -2.49 1.18 8.73
CA GLN A 472 -3.82 0.88 8.24
C GLN A 472 -4.14 -0.61 8.42
N LYS A 473 -3.24 -1.52 8.02
CA LYS A 473 -3.43 -2.96 8.26
C LYS A 473 -3.61 -3.30 9.74
N HIS A 474 -2.89 -2.62 10.64
CA HIS A 474 -3.09 -2.79 12.08
C HIS A 474 -4.48 -2.35 12.54
N MET A 475 -4.97 -1.20 12.05
CA MET A 475 -6.33 -0.73 12.36
C MET A 475 -7.40 -1.68 11.85
N ILE A 476 -7.22 -2.24 10.64
CA ILE A 476 -8.08 -3.31 10.12
C ILE A 476 -8.02 -4.54 11.03
N GLY A 477 -6.84 -4.92 11.51
CA GLY A 477 -6.67 -5.98 12.49
C GLY A 477 -7.49 -5.76 13.77
N LYS A 478 -7.53 -4.52 14.28
CA LYS A 478 -8.39 -4.14 15.41
C LYS A 478 -9.88 -4.26 15.08
N GLN A 479 -10.30 -3.86 13.88
CA GLN A 479 -11.68 -4.03 13.41
C GLN A 479 -12.07 -5.52 13.35
N LYS A 480 -11.19 -6.37 12.80
CA LYS A 480 -11.34 -7.83 12.79
C LYS A 480 -11.48 -8.44 14.20
N MET A 481 -10.73 -7.92 15.18
CA MET A 481 -10.85 -8.38 16.57
C MET A 481 -12.17 -7.94 17.22
N ARG A 482 -12.65 -6.73 16.90
CA ARG A 482 -13.90 -6.17 17.45
C ARG A 482 -15.14 -6.84 16.89
N ASP A 483 -15.18 -7.10 15.58
CA ASP A 483 -16.28 -7.78 14.91
C ASP A 483 -15.74 -8.78 13.86
N PRO A 484 -15.35 -9.99 14.29
CA PRO A 484 -14.81 -11.00 13.38
C PRO A 484 -15.84 -11.47 12.35
N GLY A 485 -17.14 -11.48 12.69
CA GLY A 485 -18.22 -11.95 11.81
C GLY A 485 -18.51 -10.97 10.67
N GLY A 486 -18.67 -9.69 10.99
CA GLY A 486 -18.85 -8.64 10.00
C GLY A 486 -17.61 -8.45 9.12
N PHE A 487 -16.41 -8.57 9.71
CA PHE A 487 -15.16 -8.56 8.95
C PHE A 487 -15.09 -9.73 7.96
N ALA A 488 -15.38 -10.95 8.40
CA ALA A 488 -15.38 -12.13 7.53
C ALA A 488 -16.42 -12.02 6.39
N THR A 489 -17.59 -11.44 6.68
CA THR A 489 -18.63 -11.17 5.68
C THR A 489 -18.16 -10.19 4.61
N THR A 490 -17.57 -9.07 5.03
CA THR A 490 -17.03 -8.05 4.11
C THR A 490 -15.89 -8.64 3.27
N LEU A 491 -14.97 -9.36 3.90
CA LEU A 491 -13.87 -10.07 3.23
C LEU A 491 -14.37 -11.06 2.18
N ASN A 492 -15.36 -11.88 2.52
CA ASN A 492 -15.94 -12.86 1.59
C ASN A 492 -16.68 -12.16 0.44
N SER A 493 -17.33 -11.02 0.69
CA SER A 493 -17.97 -10.21 -0.34
C SER A 493 -16.93 -9.64 -1.32
N ALA A 494 -15.85 -9.02 -0.81
CA ALA A 494 -14.77 -8.49 -1.63
C ALA A 494 -14.14 -9.58 -2.51
N ARG A 495 -13.93 -10.79 -1.97
CA ARG A 495 -13.33 -11.92 -2.71
C ARG A 495 -14.23 -12.55 -3.78
N LYS A 496 -15.50 -12.12 -3.91
CA LYS A 496 -16.37 -12.54 -5.03
C LYS A 496 -15.87 -12.01 -6.36
N SER A 497 -15.18 -10.87 -6.35
CA SER A 497 -14.57 -10.25 -7.52
C SER A 497 -13.09 -10.58 -7.66
N ASP A 498 -12.50 -10.21 -8.80
CA ASP A 498 -11.12 -10.58 -9.14
C ASP A 498 -10.10 -9.74 -8.41
N LEU A 499 -10.22 -8.40 -8.47
CA LEU A 499 -9.28 -7.53 -7.77
C LEU A 499 -9.39 -7.75 -6.26
N GLY A 500 -10.61 -7.91 -5.75
CA GLY A 500 -10.84 -8.20 -4.35
C GLY A 500 -10.21 -9.52 -3.90
N ARG A 501 -10.17 -10.55 -4.74
CA ARG A 501 -9.47 -11.80 -4.42
C ARG A 501 -7.95 -11.63 -4.37
N VAL A 502 -7.38 -10.80 -5.24
CA VAL A 502 -5.94 -10.52 -5.26
C VAL A 502 -5.53 -9.69 -4.06
N SER A 503 -6.26 -8.61 -3.74
CA SER A 503 -6.00 -7.77 -2.56
C SER A 503 -6.18 -8.51 -1.24
N HIS A 504 -7.23 -9.34 -1.17
CA HIS A 504 -7.63 -10.03 0.04
C HIS A 504 -7.32 -11.53 -0.02
N TRP A 505 -6.13 -11.88 -0.51
CA TRP A 505 -5.71 -13.27 -0.70
C TRP A 505 -5.70 -14.09 0.61
N LYS A 506 -5.79 -15.42 0.46
CA LYS A 506 -5.70 -16.43 1.53
C LYS A 506 -4.64 -17.47 1.18
N VAL A 507 -4.04 -18.12 2.18
CA VAL A 507 -3.11 -19.27 1.98
C VAL A 507 -3.69 -20.32 1.02
N SER A 508 -4.97 -20.63 1.19
CA SER A 508 -5.69 -21.64 0.38
C SER A 508 -5.71 -21.32 -1.11
N ASP A 509 -5.55 -20.05 -1.48
CA ASP A 509 -5.51 -19.64 -2.89
C ASP A 509 -4.21 -20.09 -3.57
N TYR A 510 -3.22 -20.53 -2.78
CA TYR A 510 -1.86 -20.83 -3.21
C TYR A 510 -1.40 -22.26 -2.94
N THR A 511 -2.10 -23.01 -2.08
CA THR A 511 -1.77 -24.42 -1.80
C THR A 511 -2.26 -25.32 -2.95
N LYS A 512 -1.32 -25.89 -3.72
CA LYS A 512 -1.55 -26.89 -4.78
C LYS A 512 -2.35 -28.09 -4.21
N GLY A 513 -3.66 -28.11 -4.37
CA GLY A 513 -4.48 -29.19 -3.80
C GLY A 513 -5.95 -29.24 -4.20
N SER A 514 -6.57 -28.14 -4.65
CA SER A 514 -7.90 -28.23 -5.26
C SER A 514 -7.76 -28.45 -6.76
N GLY A 515 -8.12 -29.63 -7.25
CA GLY A 515 -8.01 -30.07 -8.65
C GLY A 515 -8.83 -29.28 -9.68
N ASP A 516 -9.25 -28.06 -9.36
CA ASP A 516 -9.83 -27.15 -10.34
C ASP A 516 -8.76 -26.18 -10.85
N GLU A 517 -8.57 -26.19 -12.17
CA GLU A 517 -7.84 -25.24 -13.03
C GLU A 517 -8.36 -23.78 -12.93
N VAL A 518 -8.84 -23.35 -11.77
CA VAL A 518 -9.13 -21.94 -11.49
C VAL A 518 -7.79 -21.23 -11.31
N TYR A 519 -7.71 -19.97 -11.73
CA TYR A 519 -6.68 -18.97 -11.35
C TYR A 519 -5.59 -18.60 -12.36
N GLY A 520 -5.87 -18.38 -13.65
CA GLY A 520 -4.87 -17.77 -14.55
C GLY A 520 -4.23 -16.45 -14.03
N THR A 521 -5.00 -15.62 -13.32
CA THR A 521 -4.56 -14.30 -12.81
C THR A 521 -3.74 -14.39 -11.52
N LEU A 522 -4.17 -15.23 -10.59
CA LEU A 522 -3.45 -15.45 -9.32
C LEU A 522 -2.21 -16.32 -9.56
N ILE A 523 -2.30 -17.32 -10.45
CA ILE A 523 -1.19 -18.21 -10.81
C ILE A 523 -0.03 -17.41 -11.43
N LYS A 524 -0.29 -16.38 -12.26
CA LYS A 524 0.80 -15.53 -12.78
C LYS A 524 1.51 -14.77 -11.65
N ALA A 525 0.77 -14.30 -10.64
CA ALA A 525 1.38 -13.71 -9.44
C ALA A 525 2.18 -14.73 -8.61
N VAL A 526 1.69 -15.98 -8.51
CA VAL A 526 2.29 -17.09 -7.76
C VAL A 526 3.53 -17.67 -8.42
N GLU A 527 3.46 -17.99 -9.71
CA GLU A 527 4.59 -18.51 -10.48
C GLU A 527 5.75 -17.53 -10.44
N ASN A 528 5.44 -16.23 -10.51
CA ASN A 528 6.44 -15.18 -10.44
C ASN A 528 6.96 -14.96 -9.00
N ALA A 529 6.10 -15.07 -7.97
CA ALA A 529 6.55 -15.04 -6.57
C ALA A 529 7.48 -16.22 -6.24
N ASN A 530 7.20 -17.40 -6.78
CA ASN A 530 8.02 -18.59 -6.63
C ASN A 530 9.35 -18.49 -7.39
N GLN A 531 9.35 -18.00 -8.64
CA GLN A 531 10.57 -17.79 -9.43
C GLN A 531 11.55 -16.80 -8.75
N ALA A 532 11.02 -15.73 -8.14
CA ALA A 532 11.83 -14.80 -7.38
C ALA A 532 12.32 -15.37 -6.04
N ALA A 533 11.53 -16.23 -5.38
CA ALA A 533 11.93 -16.92 -4.16
C ALA A 533 13.05 -17.93 -4.44
N GLU A 534 12.96 -18.70 -5.52
CA GLU A 534 14.02 -19.61 -5.98
C GLU A 534 15.31 -18.84 -6.29
N ALA A 535 15.21 -17.68 -6.97
CA ALA A 535 16.36 -16.81 -7.18
C ALA A 535 16.97 -16.27 -5.88
N ALA A 536 16.14 -15.98 -4.86
CA ALA A 536 16.62 -15.49 -3.56
C ALA A 536 17.30 -16.57 -2.71
N VAL A 537 16.79 -17.81 -2.73
CA VAL A 537 17.40 -18.97 -2.03
C VAL A 537 18.75 -19.32 -2.67
N MET A 538 18.81 -19.38 -4.01
CA MET A 538 20.07 -19.61 -4.74
C MET A 538 21.17 -18.59 -4.40
N ILE A 539 20.80 -17.32 -4.16
CA ILE A 539 21.76 -16.28 -3.76
C ILE A 539 22.21 -16.45 -2.30
N GLY A 540 21.32 -16.92 -1.42
CA GLY A 540 21.64 -17.18 -0.01
C GLY A 540 22.66 -18.30 0.17
N ASP A 541 22.51 -19.40 -0.57
CA ASP A 541 23.38 -20.59 -0.46
C ASP A 541 24.79 -20.34 -1.02
N VAL A 542 24.92 -19.54 -2.08
CA VAL A 542 26.24 -19.19 -2.66
C VAL A 542 27.07 -18.31 -1.73
N VAL A 543 26.43 -17.43 -0.95
CA VAL A 543 27.14 -16.58 0.02
C VAL A 543 27.53 -17.38 1.28
N GLY A 544 26.77 -18.40 1.65
CA GLY A 544 27.11 -19.31 2.76
C GLY A 544 28.31 -20.21 2.47
N ALA A 545 28.51 -20.63 1.21
CA ALA A 545 29.58 -21.55 0.83
C ALA A 545 30.96 -20.90 0.64
N MET A 546 31.04 -19.57 0.53
CA MET A 546 32.32 -18.82 0.36
C MET A 546 32.81 -18.14 1.65
N GLY A 547 32.09 -18.29 2.76
CA GLY A 547 32.43 -17.71 4.07
C GLY A 547 32.83 -18.73 5.13
N GLY A 548 33.16 -19.96 4.75
CA GLY A 548 33.62 -21.05 5.61
C GLY A 548 35.11 -21.33 5.45
#